data_AF-A0A3M1X1C3-F1
#
_entry.id   AF-A0A3M1X1C3-F1
#
_cell.length_a   1.000
_cell.length_b   1.000
_cell.length_c   1.000
_cell.angle_alpha   90.00
_cell.angle_beta   90.00
_cell.angle_gamma   90.00
#
_symmetry.space_group_name_H-M   'P 1'
#
loop_
_entity.id
_entity.type
_entity.pdbx_description
1 polymer ?
#
loop_
_entity_poly.entity_id
_entity_poly.type
_entity_poly.pdbx_seq_one_letter_code
_entity_poly.pdbx_strand_id
1 'polypeptide(L)'
;MATLKEKLAQKIEEHRPRTTRLLKEFGNVKVDEVTISQVIGGMRGIKCLVTDISYLDPFEGIRFRGYTIPEVMEKLPKPAGCEMPYVEGHFYLLLTGEIPTEAEIQEVIEE
;
A
#
# COMPACT_ATOMS: atom_id res chain seq x y z
N MET A 1 -21.24 8.77 4.76
CA MET A 1 -19.81 8.45 4.91
C MET A 1 -19.10 8.99 3.68
N ALA A 2 -17.79 9.26 3.73
CA ALA A 2 -17.07 9.63 2.51
C ALA A 2 -16.91 8.37 1.66
N THR A 3 -17.29 8.44 0.40
CA THR A 3 -17.12 7.34 -0.55
C THR A 3 -15.64 6.95 -0.67
N LEU A 4 -15.35 5.74 -1.15
CA LEU A 4 -13.96 5.31 -1.40
C LEU A 4 -13.18 6.35 -2.23
N LYS A 5 -13.81 6.95 -3.25
CA LYS A 5 -13.19 7.96 -4.12
C LYS A 5 -12.88 9.26 -3.39
N GLU A 6 -13.79 9.74 -2.56
CA GLU A 6 -13.57 10.95 -1.75
C GLU A 6 -12.43 10.74 -0.74
N LYS A 7 -12.41 9.59 -0.08
CA LYS A 7 -11.36 9.26 0.89
C LYS A 7 -10.00 9.08 0.20
N LEU A 8 -9.97 8.42 -0.95
CA LEU A 8 -8.76 8.29 -1.76
C LEU A 8 -8.26 9.67 -2.23
N ALA A 9 -9.15 10.57 -2.65
CA ALA A 9 -8.78 11.93 -3.02
C ALA A 9 -8.14 12.69 -1.85
N GLN A 10 -8.72 12.57 -0.65
CA GLN A 10 -8.12 13.13 0.58
C GLN A 10 -6.71 12.56 0.82
N LYS A 11 -6.54 11.23 0.76
CA LYS A 11 -5.24 10.57 0.93
C LYS A 11 -4.22 11.05 -0.09
N ILE A 12 -4.60 11.19 -1.36
CA ILE A 12 -3.71 11.69 -2.40
C ILE A 12 -3.19 13.09 -2.05
N GLU A 13 -4.07 13.99 -1.61
CA GLU A 13 -3.67 15.35 -1.22
C GLU A 13 -2.83 15.38 0.05
N GLU A 14 -3.05 14.47 1.01
CA GLU A 14 -2.19 14.29 2.18
C GLU A 14 -0.79 13.76 1.82
N HIS A 15 -0.70 12.85 0.84
CA HIS A 15 0.55 12.24 0.39
C HIS A 15 1.39 13.14 -0.52
N ARG A 16 0.75 13.98 -1.35
CA ARG A 16 1.41 14.82 -2.36
C ARG A 16 2.53 15.71 -1.79
N PRO A 17 2.35 16.44 -0.66
CA PRO A 17 3.40 17.26 -0.06
C PRO A 17 4.66 16.46 0.30
N ARG A 18 4.51 15.23 0.80
CA ARG A 18 5.65 14.36 1.14
C ARG A 18 6.48 14.04 -0.10
N THR A 19 5.84 13.66 -1.21
CA THR A 19 6.53 13.34 -2.46
C THR A 19 7.21 14.59 -3.04
N THR A 20 6.51 15.73 -3.07
CA THR A 20 7.09 17.01 -3.50
C THR A 20 8.31 17.39 -2.67
N ARG A 21 8.23 17.23 -1.34
CA ARG A 21 9.35 17.49 -0.43
C ARG A 21 10.53 16.56 -0.70
N LEU A 22 10.30 15.25 -0.85
CA LEU A 22 11.36 14.29 -1.14
C LEU A 22 12.14 14.65 -2.40
N LEU A 23 11.45 15.02 -3.48
CA LEU A 23 12.10 15.44 -4.72
C LEU A 23 12.85 16.77 -4.56
N LYS A 24 12.24 17.75 -3.88
CA LYS A 24 12.84 19.09 -3.73
C LYS A 24 14.05 19.11 -2.81
N GLU A 25 13.98 18.42 -1.67
CA GLU A 25 15.00 18.45 -0.63
C GLU A 25 16.05 17.34 -0.81
N PHE A 26 15.66 16.19 -1.36
CA PHE A 26 16.49 14.98 -1.38
C PHE A 26 16.70 14.39 -2.79
N GLY A 27 16.33 15.11 -3.86
CA GLY A 27 16.42 14.61 -5.24
C GLY A 27 17.83 14.20 -5.70
N ASN A 28 18.88 14.71 -5.04
CA ASN A 28 20.28 14.36 -5.33
C ASN A 28 20.86 13.29 -4.38
N VAL A 29 20.07 12.76 -3.45
CA VAL A 29 20.52 11.69 -2.55
C VAL A 29 20.62 10.40 -3.37
N LYS A 30 21.82 9.81 -3.38
CA LYS A 30 22.05 8.51 -3.99
C LYS A 30 21.34 7.42 -3.18
N VAL A 31 20.44 6.68 -3.82
CA VAL A 31 19.72 5.56 -3.20
C VAL A 31 20.36 4.20 -3.51
N ASP A 32 21.22 4.13 -4.52
CA ASP A 32 21.91 2.93 -4.96
C ASP A 32 23.15 3.25 -5.84
N GLU A 33 23.99 2.25 -6.08
CA GLU A 33 25.09 2.27 -7.06
C GLU A 33 24.89 1.16 -8.10
N VAL A 34 24.99 1.51 -9.38
CA VAL A 34 24.62 0.61 -10.48
C VAL A 34 25.85 0.16 -11.26
N THR A 35 25.97 -1.16 -11.45
CA THR A 35 27.02 -1.81 -12.25
C THR A 35 26.50 -2.27 -13.61
N ILE A 36 27.42 -2.50 -14.57
CA ILE A 36 27.09 -2.99 -15.92
C ILE A 36 26.34 -4.33 -15.87
N SER A 37 26.73 -5.24 -14.96
CA SER A 37 26.09 -6.55 -14.84
C SER A 37 24.64 -6.45 -14.36
N GLN A 38 24.32 -5.49 -13.48
CA GLN A 38 22.93 -5.26 -13.06
C GLN A 38 22.08 -4.67 -14.19
N VAL A 39 22.66 -3.81 -15.04
CA VAL A 39 21.96 -3.29 -16.22
C VAL A 39 21.65 -4.41 -17.22
N ILE A 40 22.65 -5.23 -17.57
CA ILE A 40 22.45 -6.37 -18.48
C ILE A 40 21.55 -7.44 -17.86
N GLY A 41 21.68 -7.67 -16.55
CA GLY A 41 20.94 -8.69 -15.79
C GLY A 41 19.51 -8.31 -15.41
N GLY A 42 18.94 -7.24 -15.99
CA GLY A 42 17.55 -6.85 -15.76
C GLY A 42 17.29 -6.20 -14.41
N MET A 43 18.15 -5.28 -13.99
CA MET A 43 18.02 -4.47 -12.76
C MET A 43 17.99 -5.26 -11.45
N ARG A 44 18.52 -6.49 -11.44
CA ARG A 44 18.56 -7.33 -10.24
C ARG A 44 19.28 -6.61 -9.10
N GLY A 45 18.55 -6.39 -8.00
CA GLY A 45 19.08 -5.74 -6.80
C GLY A 45 19.19 -4.22 -6.89
N ILE A 46 18.76 -3.59 -7.99
CA ILE A 46 18.71 -2.13 -8.10
C ILE A 46 17.43 -1.59 -7.45
N LYS A 47 17.56 -0.59 -6.58
CA LYS A 47 16.44 0.21 -6.08
C LYS A 47 16.05 1.28 -7.10
N CYS A 48 15.02 1.03 -7.90
CA CYS A 48 14.64 1.92 -9.01
C CYS A 48 13.18 2.39 -9.02
N LEU A 49 12.32 1.88 -8.13
CA LEU A 49 10.89 2.20 -8.09
C LEU A 49 10.43 2.49 -6.66
N VAL A 50 9.36 3.29 -6.55
CA VAL A 50 8.64 3.54 -5.30
C VAL A 50 7.31 2.78 -5.36
N THR A 51 7.02 1.99 -4.33
CA THR A 51 5.76 1.26 -4.18
C THR A 51 5.25 1.41 -2.74
N ASP A 52 4.05 1.96 -2.57
CA ASP A 52 3.54 2.34 -1.24
C ASP A 52 2.56 1.32 -0.62
N ILE A 53 1.96 0.44 -1.43
CA ILE A 53 0.88 -0.45 -0.98
C ILE A 53 1.37 -1.67 -0.21
N SER A 54 2.59 -2.13 -0.48
CA SER A 54 3.17 -3.30 0.17
C SER A 54 4.69 -3.25 0.25
N TYR A 55 5.25 -3.93 1.24
CA TYR A 55 6.69 -4.10 1.42
C TYR A 55 6.99 -5.54 1.84
N LEU A 56 8.08 -6.11 1.32
CA LEU A 56 8.54 -7.45 1.72
C LEU A 56 9.55 -7.32 2.86
N ASP A 57 9.13 -7.68 4.06
CA ASP A 57 9.98 -7.78 5.23
C ASP A 57 10.78 -9.11 5.18
N PRO A 58 12.10 -9.09 5.40
CA PRO A 58 12.93 -10.29 5.34
C PRO A 58 12.63 -11.34 6.43
N PHE A 59 11.94 -10.96 7.52
CA PHE A 59 11.60 -11.86 8.63
C PHE A 59 10.12 -12.17 8.71
N GLU A 60 9.26 -11.17 8.46
CA GLU A 60 7.81 -11.30 8.63
C GLU A 60 7.06 -11.50 7.30
N GLY A 61 7.77 -11.47 6.17
CA GLY A 61 7.18 -11.64 4.86
C GLY A 61 6.48 -10.38 4.36
N ILE A 62 5.47 -10.54 3.50
CA ILE A 62 4.80 -9.39 2.88
C ILE A 62 3.94 -8.65 3.91
N ARG A 63 4.06 -7.32 3.89
CA ARG A 63 3.22 -6.38 4.63
C ARG A 63 2.35 -5.58 3.67
N PHE A 64 1.10 -5.36 4.04
CA PHE A 64 0.16 -4.52 3.30
C PHE A 64 -0.07 -3.23 4.08
N ARG A 65 0.38 -2.10 3.52
CA ARG A 65 0.32 -0.78 4.19
C ARG A 65 0.88 -0.80 5.63
N GLY A 66 1.87 -1.65 5.88
CA GLY A 66 2.52 -1.82 7.19
C GLY A 66 2.03 -3.01 8.02
N TYR A 67 0.83 -3.53 7.74
CA TYR A 67 0.28 -4.69 8.45
C TYR A 67 0.82 -6.01 7.92
N THR A 68 1.18 -6.92 8.82
CA THR A 68 1.47 -8.32 8.47
C THR A 68 0.20 -9.04 8.02
N ILE A 69 0.34 -10.19 7.34
CA ILE A 69 -0.82 -11.01 6.95
C ILE A 69 -1.71 -11.36 8.16
N PRO A 70 -1.18 -11.83 9.32
CA PRO A 70 -2.01 -12.12 10.49
C PRO A 70 -2.81 -10.91 10.98
N GLU A 71 -2.19 -9.72 11.03
CA GLU A 71 -2.89 -8.50 11.45
C GLU A 71 -3.98 -8.08 10.47
N VAL A 72 -3.75 -8.24 9.15
CA VAL A 72 -4.77 -7.99 8.13
C VAL A 72 -5.94 -8.96 8.30
N MET A 73 -5.66 -10.24 8.53
CA MET A 73 -6.67 -11.28 8.74
C MET A 73 -7.47 -11.11 10.03
N GLU A 74 -6.89 -10.46 11.04
CA GLU A 74 -7.54 -10.14 12.31
C GLU A 74 -8.39 -8.86 12.20
N LYS A 75 -7.84 -7.81 11.58
CA LYS A 75 -8.44 -6.47 11.60
C LYS A 75 -9.48 -6.25 10.51
N LEU A 76 -9.35 -6.89 9.35
CA LEU A 76 -10.32 -6.71 8.27
C LEU A 76 -11.66 -7.36 8.64
N PRO A 77 -12.79 -6.68 8.37
CA PRO A 77 -14.11 -7.27 8.56
C PRO A 77 -14.31 -8.54 7.72
N LYS A 78 -15.13 -9.45 8.25
CA LYS A 78 -15.39 -10.77 7.68
C LYS A 78 -16.89 -10.95 7.47
N PRO A 79 -17.29 -11.63 6.38
CA PRO A 79 -18.67 -12.07 6.23
C PRO A 79 -19.07 -12.99 7.38
N ALA A 80 -20.35 -12.96 7.74
CA ALA A 80 -20.89 -13.79 8.82
C ALA A 80 -20.63 -15.29 8.53
N GLY A 81 -19.98 -15.97 9.47
CA GLY A 81 -19.64 -17.40 9.35
C GLY A 81 -18.41 -17.71 8.50
N CYS A 82 -17.72 -16.71 7.96
CA CYS A 82 -16.51 -16.89 7.15
C CYS A 82 -15.24 -16.64 7.97
N GLU A 83 -14.19 -17.43 7.71
CA GLU A 83 -12.87 -17.25 8.32
C GLU A 83 -12.02 -16.18 7.61
N MET A 84 -12.27 -15.99 6.31
CA MET A 84 -11.57 -15.04 5.45
C MET A 84 -12.25 -13.66 5.45
N PRO A 85 -11.49 -12.55 5.43
CA PRO A 85 -12.04 -11.21 5.29
C PRO A 85 -12.55 -10.92 3.88
N TYR A 86 -13.31 -9.84 3.74
CA TYR A 86 -13.72 -9.31 2.44
C TYR A 86 -12.52 -8.94 1.58
N VAL A 87 -12.55 -9.32 0.29
CA VAL A 87 -11.51 -8.94 -0.68
C VAL A 87 -11.59 -7.43 -0.95
N GLU A 88 -12.80 -6.88 -0.96
CA GLU A 88 -13.13 -5.47 -1.05
C GLU A 88 -12.53 -4.69 0.13
N GLY A 89 -12.56 -5.29 1.33
CA GLY A 89 -11.90 -4.73 2.51
C GLY A 89 -10.38 -4.65 2.34
N HIS A 90 -9.78 -5.68 1.74
CA HIS A 90 -8.35 -5.67 1.41
C HIS A 90 -8.01 -4.63 0.34
N PHE A 91 -8.82 -4.55 -0.73
CA PHE A 91 -8.66 -3.55 -1.78
C PHE A 91 -8.73 -2.12 -1.23
N TYR A 92 -9.70 -1.85 -0.35
CA TYR A 92 -9.85 -0.59 0.35
C TYR A 92 -8.58 -0.24 1.15
N LEU A 93 -8.06 -1.20 1.92
CA LEU A 93 -6.82 -1.03 2.68
C LEU A 93 -5.66 -0.67 1.73
N LEU A 94 -5.51 -1.37 0.61
CA LEU A 94 -4.42 -1.08 -0.34
C LEU A 94 -4.51 0.32 -0.92
N LEU A 95 -5.71 0.84 -1.20
CA LEU A 95 -5.88 2.18 -1.75
C LEU A 95 -5.69 3.29 -0.71
N THR A 96 -6.26 3.11 0.48
CA THR A 96 -6.40 4.21 1.46
C THR A 96 -5.37 4.14 2.59
N GLY A 97 -4.81 2.96 2.86
CA GLY A 97 -3.98 2.68 4.03
C GLY A 97 -4.77 2.42 5.32
N GLU A 98 -6.10 2.38 5.26
CA GLU A 98 -6.98 2.26 6.43
C GLU A 98 -7.76 0.94 6.42
N ILE A 99 -8.05 0.43 7.63
CA ILE A 99 -8.97 -0.70 7.80
C ILE A 99 -10.40 -0.16 7.64
N PRO A 100 -11.16 -0.62 6.64
CA PRO A 100 -12.52 -0.12 6.41
C PRO A 100 -13.49 -0.64 7.46
N THR A 101 -14.56 0.11 7.65
CA THR A 101 -15.77 -0.34 8.34
C THR A 101 -16.63 -1.24 7.43
N GLU A 102 -17.55 -2.01 8.03
CA GLU A 102 -18.49 -2.83 7.26
C GLU A 102 -19.31 -2.02 6.25
N ALA A 103 -19.76 -0.82 6.64
CA ALA A 103 -20.53 0.06 5.74
C ALA A 103 -19.68 0.52 4.54
N GLU A 104 -18.41 0.89 4.76
CA GLU A 104 -17.49 1.24 3.67
C GLU A 104 -17.20 0.04 2.75
N ILE A 105 -17.19 -1.19 3.29
CA ILE A 105 -17.08 -2.40 2.47
C ILE A 105 -18.32 -2.60 1.60
N GLN A 106 -19.52 -2.44 2.17
CA GLN A 106 -20.76 -2.58 1.41
C GLN A 106 -20.84 -1.56 0.28
N GLU A 107 -20.41 -0.31 0.51
CA GLU A 107 -20.31 0.70 -0.55
C GLU A 107 -19.38 0.25 -1.70
N VAL A 108 -18.26 -0.43 -1.40
CA VAL A 108 -17.35 -0.96 -2.43
C VAL A 108 -17.93 -2.18 -3.15
N ILE A 109 -18.73 -3.01 -2.47
CA ILE A 109 -19.40 -4.18 -3.08
C ILE A 109 -20.50 -3.72 -4.06
N GLU A 110 -21.19 -2.63 -3.76
CA GLU A 110 -22.29 -2.11 -4.57
C GLU A 110 -21.84 -1.33 -5.82
N GLU A 111 -20.58 -0.86 -5.87
CA GLU A 111 -19.98 -0.19 -7.05
C GLU A 111 -19.65 -1.16 -8.20
#